data_AF-A0A7X4HBA4-F1
#
_entry.id   AF-A0A7X4HBA4-F1
#
_cell.length_a   1.000
_cell.length_b   1.000
_cell.length_c   1.000
_cell.angle_alpha   90.00
_cell.angle_beta   90.00
_cell.angle_gamma   90.00
#
_symmetry.space_group_name_H-M   'P 1'
#
loop_
_entity.id
_entity.type
_entity.pdbx_description
1 polymer ?
#
loop_
_entity_poly.entity_id
_entity_poly.type
_entity_poly.pdbx_seq_one_letter_code
_entity_poly.pdbx_strand_id
1 'polypeptide(L)'
;MNVGLSLPLAGQALSRPRAYVAAAVLACAVGIASAAGAQDCRPILRDDTGSASGVSVVFAGKHCLQHDFRVGREFDLHSAAFKGPSTRSLIAVTPRTGWKYSPDGPFELDMQGHHARADVAGMDGVRGIGPGRNVIVRNGTLTVAGQGSTGVRLLLRSRAQTAGMRSPIESEYEDVSMPEAADTGQANFLLSRLNIRAGGRGVIMSGAGNSIRDSTIEVDGGNAIFLHGRGSVIENNTIIVHARAAGPNDAVIKLRDADGAVIRNNRIIYKGDSRAATAINLLGSNNVRVENNIVEGIDEVVRQTGKTSVREQGTQRR
;
A
#
# COMPACT_ATOMS: atom_id res chain seq x y z
N MET A 1 -50.55 -45.05 -19.73
CA MET A 1 -51.94 -45.37 -19.36
C MET A 1 -51.93 -46.35 -18.20
N ASN A 2 -52.08 -45.84 -16.98
CA ASN A 2 -52.81 -46.37 -15.82
C ASN A 2 -52.29 -45.63 -14.60
N VAL A 3 -53.12 -44.70 -14.13
CA VAL A 3 -52.87 -43.83 -12.99
C VAL A 3 -53.48 -44.53 -11.78
N GLY A 4 -52.63 -44.99 -10.85
CA GLY A 4 -53.04 -45.51 -9.56
C GLY A 4 -52.72 -44.49 -8.47
N LEU A 5 -53.71 -43.68 -8.11
CA LEU A 5 -53.66 -42.72 -7.00
C LEU A 5 -53.87 -43.47 -5.67
N SER A 6 -52.84 -43.48 -4.83
CA SER A 6 -52.91 -43.88 -3.42
C SER A 6 -52.81 -42.63 -2.53
N LEU A 7 -53.83 -42.43 -1.69
CA LEU A 7 -53.84 -41.44 -0.61
C LEU A 7 -53.44 -42.13 0.70
N PRO A 8 -52.62 -41.47 1.54
CA PRO A 8 -52.70 -41.70 2.98
C PRO A 8 -52.92 -40.40 3.78
N LEU A 9 -54.02 -40.45 4.56
CA LEU A 9 -54.12 -40.20 6.01
C LEU A 9 -53.30 -39.07 6.66
N ALA A 10 -54.05 -38.03 7.04
CA ALA A 10 -54.11 -37.38 8.35
C ALA A 10 -52.88 -37.50 9.29
N GLY A 11 -52.08 -36.43 9.33
CA GLY A 11 -51.08 -36.15 10.37
C GLY A 11 -51.56 -35.04 11.29
N GLN A 12 -51.57 -35.33 12.59
CA GLN A 12 -52.09 -34.49 13.68
C GLN A 12 -51.26 -33.21 13.89
N ALA A 13 -51.96 -32.10 14.12
CA ALA A 13 -51.38 -30.82 14.52
C ALA A 13 -51.12 -30.81 16.05
N LEU A 14 -49.84 -30.78 16.44
CA LEU A 14 -49.42 -30.51 17.81
C LEU A 14 -49.05 -29.03 17.97
N SER A 15 -49.87 -28.34 18.75
CA SER A 15 -49.70 -26.97 19.23
C SER A 15 -48.43 -26.81 20.06
N ARG A 16 -47.55 -25.87 19.68
CA ARG A 16 -46.47 -25.39 20.54
C ARG A 16 -46.90 -24.14 21.31
N PRO A 17 -46.64 -24.05 22.63
CA PRO A 17 -46.95 -22.86 23.41
C PRO A 17 -45.95 -21.73 23.11
N ARG A 18 -46.49 -20.51 22.95
CA ARG A 18 -45.73 -19.26 22.90
C ARG A 18 -45.13 -18.98 24.28
N ALA A 19 -43.81 -19.13 24.41
CA ALA A 19 -43.08 -18.58 25.54
C ALA A 19 -42.81 -17.09 25.27
N TYR A 20 -43.57 -16.23 25.96
CA TYR A 20 -43.23 -14.82 26.14
C TYR A 20 -41.97 -14.74 27.01
N VAL A 21 -40.82 -14.43 26.42
CA VAL A 21 -39.64 -14.03 27.19
C VAL A 21 -39.67 -12.52 27.31
N ALA A 22 -39.82 -12.07 28.55
CA ALA A 22 -39.81 -10.69 28.97
C ALA A 22 -38.51 -9.99 28.54
N ALA A 23 -38.65 -8.88 27.82
CA ALA A 23 -37.56 -7.94 27.57
C ALA A 23 -37.30 -7.15 28.86
N ALA A 24 -36.28 -7.56 29.62
CA ALA A 24 -35.73 -6.74 30.69
C ALA A 24 -34.83 -5.66 30.07
N VAL A 25 -35.33 -4.42 30.06
CA VAL A 25 -34.55 -3.22 29.74
C VAL A 25 -33.62 -2.96 30.92
N LEU A 26 -32.38 -3.45 30.84
CA LEU A 26 -31.32 -3.07 31.76
C LEU A 26 -30.54 -1.90 31.12
N ALA A 27 -30.97 -0.68 31.44
CA ALA A 27 -30.21 0.53 31.17
C ALA A 27 -28.98 0.58 32.09
N CYS A 28 -27.91 -0.13 31.72
CA CYS A 28 -26.59 0.14 32.28
C CYS A 28 -26.08 1.43 31.65
N ALA A 29 -25.97 2.47 32.50
CA ALA A 29 -25.30 3.71 32.19
C ALA A 29 -23.87 3.41 31.67
N VAL A 30 -23.70 3.49 30.36
CA VAL A 30 -22.39 3.57 29.74
C VAL A 30 -21.87 4.96 30.06
N GLY A 31 -21.12 5.06 31.15
CA GLY A 31 -20.25 6.19 31.39
C GLY A 31 -19.24 6.25 30.25
N ILE A 32 -19.54 7.07 29.25
CA ILE A 32 -18.56 7.49 28.23
C ILE A 32 -17.62 8.46 28.94
N ALA A 33 -16.76 7.92 29.81
CA ALA A 33 -15.53 8.58 30.17
C ALA A 33 -14.64 8.46 28.93
N SER A 34 -14.85 9.37 27.97
CA SER A 34 -13.84 9.70 26.98
C SER A 34 -12.65 10.23 27.76
N ALA A 35 -11.75 9.33 28.16
CA ALA A 35 -10.43 9.69 28.61
C ALA A 35 -9.79 10.46 27.45
N ALA A 36 -9.88 11.78 27.51
CA ALA A 36 -9.03 12.69 26.78
C ALA A 36 -7.61 12.54 27.34
N GLY A 37 -7.02 11.36 27.14
CA GLY A 37 -5.57 11.25 27.11
C GLY A 37 -5.15 12.17 25.99
N ALA A 38 -4.44 13.24 26.32
CA ALA A 38 -3.79 14.10 25.35
C ALA A 38 -3.14 13.19 24.30
N GLN A 39 -3.59 13.29 23.05
CA GLN A 39 -3.03 12.46 21.99
C GLN A 39 -1.53 12.78 21.92
N ASP A 40 -0.66 11.81 22.20
CA ASP A 40 0.81 11.89 22.12
C ASP A 40 1.32 12.06 20.67
N CYS A 41 0.55 12.71 19.80
CA CYS A 41 0.89 12.94 18.41
C CYS A 41 0.43 14.30 17.93
N ARG A 42 1.23 14.87 17.03
CA ARG A 42 0.93 16.15 16.39
C ARG A 42 -0.16 15.94 15.34
N PRO A 43 -1.23 16.74 15.35
CA PRO A 43 -2.27 16.58 14.36
C PRO A 43 -1.75 16.93 12.96
N ILE A 44 -2.09 16.09 11.98
CA ILE A 44 -1.93 16.39 10.56
C ILE A 44 -3.14 17.24 10.19
N LEU A 45 -2.99 18.55 10.33
CA LEU A 45 -4.03 19.51 9.96
C LEU A 45 -3.87 19.86 8.48
N ARG A 46 -4.97 19.80 7.75
CA ARG A 46 -5.07 20.44 6.45
C ARG A 46 -5.37 21.91 6.69
N ASP A 47 -4.69 22.80 5.97
CA ASP A 47 -5.13 24.19 5.90
C ASP A 47 -6.48 24.21 5.19
N ASP A 48 -7.56 24.48 5.94
CA ASP A 48 -8.93 24.58 5.46
C ASP A 48 -9.17 25.82 4.57
N THR A 49 -8.10 26.51 4.14
CA THR A 49 -8.13 27.72 3.30
C THR A 49 -8.60 27.47 1.87
N GLY A 50 -9.24 26.33 1.60
CA GLY A 50 -9.81 25.99 0.30
C GLY A 50 -8.75 25.73 -0.76
N SER A 51 -7.53 25.32 -0.37
CA SER A 51 -6.51 24.89 -1.34
C SER A 51 -6.60 23.39 -1.61
N ALA A 52 -6.46 22.99 -2.87
CA ALA A 52 -6.36 21.62 -3.35
C ALA A 52 -4.99 21.03 -3.00
N SER A 53 -4.32 21.57 -1.99
CA SER A 53 -3.02 21.09 -1.54
C SER A 53 -3.20 19.94 -0.56
N GLY A 54 -2.32 18.94 -0.69
CA GLY A 54 -2.10 17.98 0.38
C GLY A 54 -1.39 18.62 1.58
N VAL A 55 -1.12 17.79 2.59
CA VAL A 55 -0.48 18.22 3.84
C VAL A 55 1.02 17.94 3.80
N SER A 56 1.83 18.80 4.42
CA SER A 56 3.27 18.60 4.56
C SER A 56 3.66 18.35 6.02
N VAL A 57 4.35 17.24 6.26
CA VAL A 57 4.94 16.88 7.55
C VAL A 57 6.44 17.17 7.49
N VAL A 58 6.85 18.22 8.18
CA VAL A 58 8.23 18.76 8.07
C VAL A 58 9.10 18.51 9.30
N PHE A 59 8.49 18.13 10.42
CA PHE A 59 9.19 17.83 11.66
C PHE A 59 9.13 16.34 11.95
N ALA A 60 10.25 15.76 12.38
CA ALA A 60 10.27 14.41 12.89
C ALA A 60 9.38 14.26 14.14
N GLY A 61 9.02 13.03 14.44
CA GLY A 61 8.12 12.66 15.53
C GLY A 61 6.85 11.97 15.04
N LYS A 62 5.91 11.80 15.97
CA LYS A 62 4.63 11.15 15.72
C LYS A 62 3.57 12.17 15.30
N HIS A 63 2.91 11.87 14.20
CA HIS A 63 1.83 12.66 13.63
C HIS A 63 0.60 11.79 13.46
N CYS A 64 -0.58 12.35 13.76
CA CYS A 64 -1.85 11.64 13.64
C CYS A 64 -2.78 12.36 12.67
N LEU A 65 -3.37 11.59 11.76
CA LEU A 65 -4.52 12.08 11.02
C LEU A 65 -5.75 12.06 11.95
N GLN A 66 -6.45 13.19 12.08
CA GLN A 66 -7.59 13.33 13.00
C GLN A 66 -8.96 13.33 12.30
N HIS A 67 -8.96 13.42 10.98
CA HIS A 67 -10.16 13.43 10.16
C HIS A 67 -9.85 12.92 8.76
N ASP A 68 -10.87 12.41 8.09
CA ASP A 68 -10.76 12.04 6.69
C ASP A 68 -10.61 13.30 5.84
N PHE A 69 -9.77 13.26 4.80
CA PHE A 69 -9.64 14.39 3.88
C PHE A 69 -9.52 13.98 2.43
N ARG A 70 -9.92 14.90 1.56
CA ARG A 70 -10.00 14.71 0.11
C ARG A 70 -9.33 15.84 -0.65
N VAL A 71 -8.41 15.50 -1.56
CA VAL A 71 -7.83 16.42 -2.53
C VAL A 71 -8.48 16.20 -3.90
N GLY A 72 -9.07 17.26 -4.46
CA GLY A 72 -9.78 17.24 -5.73
C GLY A 72 -9.22 18.23 -6.74
N ARG A 73 -9.89 18.33 -7.89
CA ARG A 73 -9.68 19.45 -8.82
C ARG A 73 -10.34 20.70 -8.29
N GLU A 74 -9.76 21.84 -8.60
CA GLU A 74 -10.34 23.15 -8.32
C GLU A 74 -10.77 23.83 -9.61
N PHE A 75 -11.92 24.48 -9.60
CA PHE A 75 -12.34 25.29 -10.73
C PHE A 75 -11.68 26.67 -10.64
N ASP A 76 -10.79 26.99 -11.57
CA ASP A 76 -10.17 28.30 -11.66
C ASP A 76 -11.00 29.21 -12.56
N LEU A 77 -11.62 30.22 -11.93
CA LEU A 77 -12.44 31.24 -12.58
C LEU A 77 -11.70 32.05 -13.64
N HIS A 78 -10.41 32.33 -13.46
CA HIS A 78 -9.63 33.13 -14.41
C HIS A 78 -9.36 32.38 -15.71
N SER A 79 -9.25 31.05 -15.64
CA SER A 79 -9.07 30.20 -16.83
C SER A 79 -10.35 29.52 -17.30
N ALA A 80 -11.47 29.70 -16.59
CA ALA A 80 -12.73 28.97 -16.78
C ALA A 80 -12.52 27.44 -16.91
N ALA A 81 -11.60 26.88 -16.14
CA ALA A 81 -11.17 25.50 -16.28
C ALA A 81 -10.83 24.86 -14.93
N PHE A 82 -11.02 23.54 -14.82
CA PHE A 82 -10.60 22.79 -13.65
C PHE A 82 -9.09 22.54 -13.65
N LYS A 83 -8.38 23.09 -12.67
CA LYS A 83 -6.96 22.85 -12.42
C LYS A 83 -6.75 21.68 -11.46
N GLY A 84 -5.64 20.97 -11.67
CA GLY A 84 -5.16 19.97 -10.73
C GLY A 84 -4.63 20.62 -9.46
N PRO A 85 -4.45 19.84 -8.39
CA PRO A 85 -3.83 20.32 -7.16
C PRO A 85 -2.41 20.85 -7.43
N SER A 86 -2.02 21.89 -6.69
CA SER A 86 -0.66 22.42 -6.74
C SER A 86 0.39 21.43 -6.22
N THR A 87 -0.03 20.53 -5.34
CA THR A 87 0.78 19.45 -4.78
C THR A 87 0.60 18.15 -5.55
N ARG A 88 1.64 17.31 -5.60
CA ARG A 88 1.59 15.96 -6.20
C ARG A 88 1.40 14.83 -5.18
N SER A 89 0.95 15.14 -3.96
CA SER A 89 0.75 14.13 -2.91
C SER A 89 -0.34 14.53 -1.91
N LEU A 90 -1.02 13.56 -1.29
CA LEU A 90 -1.92 13.81 -0.16
C LEU A 90 -1.15 14.18 1.11
N ILE A 91 -0.06 13.45 1.40
CA ILE A 91 0.83 13.71 2.53
C ILE A 91 2.27 13.71 2.03
N ALA A 92 2.96 14.83 2.15
CA ALA A 92 4.38 14.96 1.86
C ALA A 92 5.18 14.89 3.16
N VAL A 93 6.13 13.97 3.26
CA VAL A 93 7.13 13.94 4.33
C VAL A 93 8.37 14.67 3.83
N THR A 94 8.62 15.87 4.33
CA THR A 94 9.69 16.74 3.85
C THR A 94 10.61 17.12 5.00
N PRO A 95 11.65 16.33 5.31
CA PRO A 95 12.60 16.68 6.36
C PRO A 95 13.17 18.07 6.10
N ARG A 96 13.13 18.97 7.11
CA ARG A 96 13.73 20.31 6.97
C ARG A 96 15.23 20.16 6.71
N THR A 97 15.66 20.45 5.49
CA THR A 97 17.08 20.51 5.14
C THR A 97 17.62 21.89 5.51
N GLY A 98 18.35 21.97 6.62
CA GLY A 98 19.12 23.16 7.03
C GLY A 98 20.44 22.72 7.66
N TRP A 99 21.53 23.42 7.34
CA TRP A 99 22.95 23.09 7.57
C TRP A 99 23.39 22.79 9.02
N LYS A 100 22.47 22.73 9.98
CA LYS A 100 22.79 22.49 11.41
C LYS A 100 21.84 21.54 12.14
N TYR A 101 20.77 21.08 11.49
CA TYR A 101 19.85 20.12 12.08
C TYR A 101 20.00 18.82 11.32
N SER A 102 20.59 17.85 12.02
CA SER A 102 20.75 16.49 11.53
C SER A 102 19.42 15.98 10.96
N PRO A 103 19.38 15.45 9.73
CA PRO A 103 18.28 14.59 9.34
C PRO A 103 18.28 13.36 10.27
N ASP A 104 17.24 12.55 10.25
CA ASP A 104 17.18 11.21 10.88
C ASP A 104 16.39 11.09 12.19
N GLY A 105 15.44 11.98 12.46
CA GLY A 105 14.35 11.63 13.38
C GLY A 105 13.32 10.74 12.67
N PRO A 106 12.75 9.71 13.33
CA PRO A 106 11.69 8.93 12.73
C PRO A 106 10.48 9.83 12.45
N PHE A 107 9.87 9.64 11.28
CA PHE A 107 8.59 10.25 10.94
C PHE A 107 7.54 9.17 11.07
N GLU A 108 6.69 9.25 12.08
CA GLU A 108 5.58 8.31 12.22
C GLU A 108 4.28 9.00 11.83
N LEU A 109 3.65 8.49 10.78
CA LEU A 109 2.33 8.88 10.33
C LEU A 109 1.34 7.78 10.76
N ASP A 110 0.58 8.06 11.82
CA ASP A 110 -0.53 7.22 12.25
C ASP A 110 -1.83 7.78 11.68
N MET A 111 -2.48 7.04 10.79
CA MET A 111 -3.71 7.49 10.17
C MET A 111 -4.94 7.25 11.07
N GLN A 112 -4.79 6.58 12.22
CA GLN A 112 -5.87 6.35 13.21
C GLN A 112 -7.19 5.78 12.66
N GLY A 113 -7.13 5.05 11.56
CA GLY A 113 -8.29 4.50 10.84
C GLY A 113 -8.87 5.43 9.78
N HIS A 114 -8.41 6.67 9.70
CA HIS A 114 -8.91 7.68 8.76
C HIS A 114 -8.52 7.41 7.30
N HIS A 115 -9.25 8.09 6.42
CA HIS A 115 -9.12 8.00 4.97
C HIS A 115 -8.56 9.29 4.38
N ALA A 116 -7.42 9.19 3.68
CA ALA A 116 -6.93 10.25 2.80
C ALA A 116 -7.14 9.86 1.33
N ARG A 117 -7.78 10.74 0.55
CA ARG A 117 -8.18 10.45 -0.83
C ARG A 117 -7.85 11.55 -1.84
N ALA A 118 -7.36 11.18 -3.03
CA ALA A 118 -7.25 12.05 -4.19
C ALA A 118 -8.03 11.49 -5.39
N ASP A 119 -8.79 12.35 -6.08
CA ASP A 119 -9.53 12.00 -7.31
C ASP A 119 -8.89 12.54 -8.59
N VAL A 120 -7.61 12.85 -8.51
CA VAL A 120 -6.81 13.39 -9.61
C VAL A 120 -5.66 12.44 -9.91
N ALA A 121 -5.44 12.20 -11.21
CA ALA A 121 -4.38 11.33 -11.70
C ALA A 121 -2.99 11.88 -11.35
N GLY A 122 -2.00 10.99 -11.28
CA GLY A 122 -0.61 11.34 -11.02
C GLY A 122 -0.31 11.80 -9.58
N MET A 123 -1.17 11.44 -8.62
CA MET A 123 -0.98 11.77 -7.21
C MET A 123 -0.30 10.66 -6.45
N ASP A 124 0.56 11.03 -5.51
CA ASP A 124 1.06 10.12 -4.49
C ASP A 124 0.15 10.17 -3.24
N GLY A 125 -0.13 9.05 -2.58
CA GLY A 125 -0.82 9.08 -1.29
C GLY A 125 0.12 9.64 -0.22
N VAL A 126 1.20 8.93 0.07
CA VAL A 126 2.30 9.42 0.89
C VAL A 126 3.56 9.55 0.04
N ARG A 127 4.23 10.70 0.12
CA ARG A 127 5.47 10.96 -0.63
C ARG A 127 6.59 11.43 0.28
N GLY A 128 7.73 10.76 0.23
CA GLY A 128 8.99 11.24 0.81
C GLY A 128 9.67 12.25 -0.12
N ILE A 129 9.93 13.45 0.37
CA ILE A 129 10.65 14.52 -0.34
C ILE A 129 12.00 14.72 0.34
N GLY A 130 13.07 14.22 -0.27
CA GLY A 130 14.44 14.33 0.25
C GLY A 130 14.97 13.01 0.85
N PRO A 131 16.13 13.04 1.54
CA PRO A 131 16.80 11.84 2.06
C PRO A 131 16.17 11.36 3.38
N GLY A 132 14.83 11.23 3.42
CA GLY A 132 14.14 10.72 4.61
C GLY A 132 14.56 9.29 4.93
N ARG A 133 14.78 8.98 6.21
CA ARG A 133 14.94 7.64 6.77
C ARG A 133 13.90 7.44 7.87
N ASN A 134 13.64 6.20 8.25
CA ASN A 134 12.77 5.84 9.38
C ASN A 134 11.35 6.45 9.26
N VAL A 135 10.80 6.46 8.04
CA VAL A 135 9.41 6.88 7.79
C VAL A 135 8.50 5.68 8.01
N ILE A 136 7.56 5.83 8.94
CA ILE A 136 6.55 4.84 9.31
C ILE A 136 5.20 5.39 8.90
N VAL A 137 4.40 4.60 8.19
CA VAL A 137 3.01 4.93 7.84
C VAL A 137 2.13 3.76 8.25
N ARG A 138 1.06 4.04 9.03
CA ARG A 138 0.22 2.96 9.56
C ARG A 138 -1.24 3.33 9.81
N ASN A 139 -2.05 2.29 9.96
CA ASN A 139 -3.41 2.33 10.49
C ASN A 139 -4.36 3.25 9.69
N GLY A 140 -4.58 3.02 8.40
CA GLY A 140 -5.56 3.84 7.68
C GLY A 140 -5.70 3.50 6.21
N THR A 141 -6.45 4.36 5.51
CA THR A 141 -6.79 4.15 4.10
C THR A 141 -6.21 5.26 3.23
N LEU A 142 -5.51 4.89 2.16
CA LEU A 142 -5.01 5.78 1.12
C LEU A 142 -5.72 5.44 -0.19
N THR A 143 -6.30 6.43 -0.86
CA THR A 143 -6.90 6.23 -2.18
C THR A 143 -6.45 7.30 -3.14
N VAL A 144 -5.68 6.93 -4.16
CA VAL A 144 -5.24 7.86 -5.21
C VAL A 144 -5.62 7.31 -6.58
N ALA A 145 -6.69 7.85 -7.14
CA ALA A 145 -7.23 7.35 -8.41
C ALA A 145 -6.43 7.85 -9.63
N GLY A 146 -6.66 7.20 -10.78
CA GLY A 146 -6.14 7.64 -12.06
C GLY A 146 -4.75 7.12 -12.40
N GLN A 147 -4.43 7.13 -13.70
CA GLN A 147 -3.16 6.63 -14.20
C GLN A 147 -1.97 7.40 -13.61
N GLY A 148 -0.88 6.68 -13.32
CA GLY A 148 0.34 7.25 -12.77
C GLY A 148 0.28 7.61 -11.28
N SER A 149 -0.85 7.40 -10.61
CA SER A 149 -0.97 7.60 -9.17
C SER A 149 -0.28 6.48 -8.38
N THR A 150 0.37 6.83 -7.27
CA THR A 150 1.08 5.86 -6.42
C THR A 150 0.59 5.94 -4.98
N GLY A 151 0.22 4.83 -4.37
CA GLY A 151 -0.23 4.83 -2.97
C GLY A 151 0.82 5.40 -2.00
N VAL A 152 2.03 4.85 -2.00
CA VAL A 152 3.15 5.33 -1.18
C VAL A 152 4.45 5.34 -1.99
N ARG A 153 5.18 6.47 -1.95
CA ARG A 153 6.47 6.66 -2.62
C ARG A 153 7.51 7.19 -1.63
N LEU A 154 8.42 6.32 -1.16
CA LEU A 154 9.47 6.68 -0.20
C LEU A 154 10.84 6.31 -0.75
N LEU A 155 11.63 7.30 -1.19
CA LEU A 155 12.91 7.05 -1.84
C LEU A 155 14.04 7.63 -1.00
N LEU A 156 14.96 6.78 -0.54
CA LEU A 156 16.23 7.25 0.00
C LEU A 156 17.12 7.70 -1.15
N ARG A 157 17.20 9.01 -1.36
CA ARG A 157 18.15 9.59 -2.33
C ARG A 157 19.56 9.53 -1.76
N SER A 158 20.32 8.49 -2.10
CA SER A 158 21.76 8.46 -1.83
C SER A 158 22.51 9.33 -2.85
N ARG A 159 23.67 9.90 -2.48
CA ARG A 159 24.55 10.62 -3.42
C ARG A 159 24.99 9.75 -4.60
N ALA A 160 24.99 8.43 -4.42
CA ALA A 160 25.32 7.49 -5.48
C ALA A 160 24.21 7.39 -6.56
N GLN A 161 22.93 7.55 -6.19
CA GLN A 161 21.83 7.61 -7.17
C GLN A 161 21.88 8.86 -8.07
N THR A 162 22.55 9.94 -7.66
CA THR A 162 22.61 11.19 -8.44
C THR A 162 23.63 11.20 -9.58
N ALA A 163 24.55 10.24 -9.65
CA ALA A 163 25.57 10.17 -10.70
C ALA A 163 25.18 9.12 -11.77
N GLY A 164 24.34 9.51 -12.73
CA GLY A 164 24.07 8.71 -13.94
C GLY A 164 23.12 7.51 -13.77
N MET A 165 22.54 7.28 -12.59
CA MET A 165 21.48 6.27 -12.42
C MET A 165 20.13 6.81 -12.89
N ARG A 166 19.47 6.04 -13.76
CA ARG A 166 18.06 6.22 -14.15
C ARG A 166 17.15 6.11 -12.92
N SER A 167 16.04 6.86 -12.91
CA SER A 167 15.15 6.87 -11.75
C SER A 167 14.46 5.50 -11.56
N PRO A 168 14.23 5.02 -10.32
CA PRO A 168 13.40 3.83 -10.05
C PRO A 168 11.94 3.93 -10.56
N ILE A 169 11.56 5.07 -11.12
CA ILE A 169 10.24 5.34 -11.66
C ILE A 169 10.21 5.03 -13.19
N GLU A 170 11.36 4.93 -13.85
CA GLU A 170 11.48 4.72 -15.29
C GLU A 170 11.32 3.22 -15.63
N SER A 171 10.56 2.91 -16.69
CA SER A 171 10.29 1.52 -17.12
C SER A 171 11.56 0.77 -17.50
N GLU A 172 12.54 1.45 -18.08
CA GLU A 172 13.83 0.88 -18.46
C GLU A 172 14.66 0.43 -17.25
N TYR A 173 14.36 0.98 -16.06
CA TYR A 173 15.00 0.59 -14.80
C TYR A 173 14.46 -0.74 -14.26
N GLU A 174 13.32 -1.21 -14.76
CA GLU A 174 12.64 -2.37 -14.20
C GLU A 174 13.14 -3.71 -14.74
N ASP A 175 13.82 -3.70 -15.88
CA ASP A 175 14.10 -4.92 -16.65
C ASP A 175 15.59 -5.09 -17.04
N VAL A 176 16.44 -4.12 -16.68
CA VAL A 176 17.88 -4.15 -17.03
C VAL A 176 18.73 -4.44 -15.80
N SER A 177 19.61 -5.44 -15.91
CA SER A 177 20.69 -5.65 -14.94
C SER A 177 21.65 -4.46 -14.99
N MET A 178 21.80 -3.74 -13.89
CA MET A 178 22.76 -2.62 -13.79
C MET A 178 24.08 -3.16 -13.23
N PRO A 179 25.20 -2.43 -13.42
CA PRO A 179 26.39 -2.66 -12.61
C PRO A 179 26.03 -2.66 -11.12
N GLU A 180 26.78 -3.44 -10.34
CA GLU A 180 26.58 -3.68 -8.91
C GLU A 180 26.20 -2.39 -8.18
N ALA A 181 25.00 -2.36 -7.61
CA ALA A 181 24.43 -1.12 -7.11
C ALA A 181 25.30 -0.54 -6.00
N ALA A 182 25.67 0.73 -6.16
CA ALA A 182 26.26 1.50 -5.08
C ALA A 182 25.33 1.45 -3.86
N ASP A 183 25.90 1.34 -2.66
CA ASP A 183 25.16 1.19 -1.40
C ASP A 183 23.98 2.18 -1.33
N THR A 184 22.76 1.62 -1.35
CA THR A 184 21.52 2.41 -1.33
C THR A 184 21.28 3.05 0.04
N GLY A 185 22.05 2.67 1.06
CA GLY A 185 21.95 3.18 2.42
C GLY A 185 20.75 2.61 3.18
N GLN A 186 20.81 2.63 4.51
CA GLN A 186 19.72 2.15 5.37
C GLN A 186 18.55 3.13 5.42
N ALA A 187 17.39 2.75 4.89
CA ALA A 187 16.18 3.57 4.90
C ALA A 187 15.27 3.24 6.08
N ASN A 188 15.04 1.95 6.36
CA ASN A 188 14.16 1.47 7.43
C ASN A 188 12.73 2.05 7.37
N PHE A 189 12.17 2.16 6.17
CA PHE A 189 10.78 2.57 6.03
C PHE A 189 9.84 1.42 6.44
N LEU A 190 8.72 1.74 7.08
CA LEU A 190 7.72 0.76 7.52
C LEU A 190 6.31 1.17 7.10
N LEU A 191 5.65 0.31 6.33
CA LEU A 191 4.23 0.42 6.00
C LEU A 191 3.47 -0.71 6.71
N SER A 192 2.48 -0.40 7.54
CA SER A 192 1.74 -1.44 8.25
C SER A 192 0.26 -1.14 8.50
N ARG A 193 -0.61 -2.16 8.39
CA ARG A 193 -2.06 -2.00 8.62
C ARG A 193 -2.67 -0.88 7.79
N LEU A 194 -2.32 -0.86 6.50
CA LEU A 194 -2.84 0.10 5.52
C LEU A 194 -3.81 -0.57 4.56
N ASN A 195 -4.78 0.20 4.09
CA ASN A 195 -5.56 -0.10 2.90
C ASN A 195 -5.17 0.90 1.80
N ILE A 196 -4.43 0.44 0.80
CA ILE A 196 -3.91 1.27 -0.28
C ILE A 196 -4.68 0.94 -1.56
N ARG A 197 -5.30 1.96 -2.17
CA ARG A 197 -5.89 1.89 -3.50
C ARG A 197 -5.23 2.90 -4.42
N ALA A 198 -4.67 2.44 -5.54
CA ALA A 198 -3.97 3.32 -6.46
C ALA A 198 -4.20 2.99 -7.93
N GLY A 199 -4.45 4.01 -8.76
CA GLY A 199 -4.65 3.81 -10.20
C GLY A 199 -3.39 3.44 -10.99
N GLY A 200 -2.20 3.56 -10.38
CA GLY A 200 -0.91 3.16 -10.96
C GLY A 200 -0.23 2.08 -10.13
N ARG A 201 0.59 2.49 -9.16
CA ARG A 201 1.36 1.57 -8.30
C ARG A 201 0.91 1.68 -6.85
N GLY A 202 1.04 0.60 -6.08
CA GLY A 202 0.69 0.61 -4.67
C GLY A 202 1.80 1.26 -3.86
N VAL A 203 3.00 0.71 -4.00
CA VAL A 203 4.17 1.10 -3.20
C VAL A 203 5.42 1.17 -4.07
N ILE A 204 6.17 2.25 -3.92
CA ILE A 204 7.52 2.40 -4.48
C ILE A 204 8.45 2.80 -3.33
N MET A 205 9.50 2.01 -3.07
CA MET A 205 10.49 2.36 -2.05
C MET A 205 11.93 2.07 -2.48
N SER A 206 12.86 2.89 -1.98
CA SER A 206 14.30 2.71 -2.23
C SER A 206 15.11 2.93 -0.97
N GLY A 207 16.14 2.09 -0.78
CA GLY A 207 16.98 2.00 0.41
C GLY A 207 16.85 0.63 1.07
N ALA A 208 17.79 0.30 1.95
CA ALA A 208 17.82 -0.98 2.65
C ALA A 208 16.88 -1.02 3.89
N GLY A 209 16.47 -2.23 4.28
CA GLY A 209 15.76 -2.49 5.54
C GLY A 209 14.29 -2.10 5.55
N ASN A 210 13.63 -2.02 4.39
CA ASN A 210 12.22 -1.63 4.30
C ASN A 210 11.28 -2.77 4.72
N SER A 211 10.12 -2.43 5.27
CA SER A 211 9.09 -3.40 5.63
C SER A 211 7.69 -2.97 5.18
N ILE A 212 6.96 -3.89 4.56
CA ILE A 212 5.54 -3.75 4.22
C ILE A 212 4.81 -4.94 4.84
N ARG A 213 3.90 -4.68 5.78
CA ARG A 213 3.20 -5.76 6.48
C ARG A 213 1.75 -5.51 6.82
N ASP A 214 1.00 -6.60 6.98
CA ASP A 214 -0.37 -6.58 7.50
C ASP A 214 -1.28 -5.61 6.74
N SER A 215 -1.06 -5.42 5.43
CA SER A 215 -1.72 -4.39 4.61
C SER A 215 -2.48 -4.98 3.42
N THR A 216 -3.47 -4.24 2.94
CA THR A 216 -4.14 -4.51 1.66
C THR A 216 -3.69 -3.48 0.63
N ILE A 217 -3.21 -3.94 -0.52
CA ILE A 217 -2.70 -3.10 -1.60
C ILE A 217 -3.44 -3.49 -2.88
N GLU A 218 -4.24 -2.57 -3.41
CA GLU A 218 -5.08 -2.78 -4.58
C GLU A 218 -4.73 -1.73 -5.63
N VAL A 219 -4.41 -2.18 -6.85
CA VAL A 219 -3.92 -1.30 -7.91
C VAL A 219 -4.53 -1.61 -9.27
N ASP A 220 -4.63 -0.58 -10.11
CA ASP A 220 -5.07 -0.73 -11.51
C ASP A 220 -3.90 -0.90 -12.50
N GLY A 221 -2.67 -0.60 -12.08
CA GLY A 221 -1.45 -0.80 -12.90
C GLY A 221 -0.83 -2.19 -12.71
N GLY A 222 0.05 -2.60 -13.64
CA GLY A 222 0.62 -3.95 -13.67
C GLY A 222 1.55 -4.33 -12.50
N ASN A 223 2.15 -3.33 -11.83
CA ASN A 223 3.09 -3.54 -10.72
C ASN A 223 2.53 -2.90 -9.43
N ALA A 224 2.24 -3.72 -8.42
CA ALA A 224 1.73 -3.24 -7.14
C ALA A 224 2.85 -2.72 -6.22
N ILE A 225 3.98 -3.43 -6.17
CA ILE A 225 5.10 -3.10 -5.29
C ILE A 225 6.38 -3.05 -6.13
N PHE A 226 7.13 -1.95 -6.03
CA PHE A 226 8.49 -1.85 -6.53
C PHE A 226 9.45 -1.44 -5.42
N LEU A 227 10.41 -2.30 -5.09
CA LEU A 227 11.43 -2.03 -4.08
C LEU A 227 12.84 -2.13 -4.64
N HIS A 228 13.70 -1.23 -4.18
CA HIS A 228 15.13 -1.25 -4.43
C HIS A 228 15.91 -1.23 -3.12
N GLY A 229 16.71 -2.26 -2.87
CA GLY A 229 17.61 -2.34 -1.71
C GLY A 229 17.44 -3.59 -0.85
N ARG A 230 18.57 -3.99 -0.24
CA ARG A 230 18.73 -5.21 0.56
C ARG A 230 17.86 -5.26 1.82
N GLY A 231 17.59 -6.48 2.28
CA GLY A 231 16.97 -6.78 3.57
C GLY A 231 15.53 -6.32 3.69
N SER A 232 14.82 -6.14 2.58
CA SER A 232 13.41 -5.74 2.59
C SER A 232 12.50 -6.91 2.98
N VAL A 233 11.44 -6.64 3.74
CA VAL A 233 10.45 -7.63 4.19
C VAL A 233 9.06 -7.27 3.67
N ILE A 234 8.42 -8.17 2.93
CA ILE A 234 7.02 -8.06 2.49
C ILE A 234 6.26 -9.24 3.07
N GLU A 235 5.41 -9.00 4.08
CA GLU A 235 4.74 -10.09 4.78
C GLU A 235 3.29 -9.85 5.19
N ASN A 236 2.49 -10.92 5.21
CA ASN A 236 1.09 -10.88 5.66
C ASN A 236 0.22 -9.83 4.91
N ASN A 237 0.54 -9.55 3.65
CA ASN A 237 -0.22 -8.59 2.85
C ASN A 237 -1.21 -9.30 1.94
N THR A 238 -2.31 -8.62 1.62
CA THR A 238 -3.17 -8.95 0.47
C THR A 238 -2.88 -7.97 -0.65
N ILE A 239 -2.44 -8.46 -1.81
CA ILE A 239 -2.02 -7.65 -2.95
C ILE A 239 -2.91 -8.01 -4.13
N ILE A 240 -3.60 -7.02 -4.70
CA ILE A 240 -4.59 -7.21 -5.77
C ILE A 240 -4.23 -6.28 -6.93
N VAL A 241 -4.08 -6.84 -8.13
CA VAL A 241 -3.80 -6.09 -9.36
C VAL A 241 -4.95 -6.27 -10.34
N HIS A 242 -5.52 -5.17 -10.86
CA HIS A 242 -6.62 -5.14 -11.83
C HIS A 242 -6.18 -4.71 -13.24
N ALA A 243 -4.92 -4.90 -13.58
CA ALA A 243 -4.38 -4.45 -14.86
C ALA A 243 -5.05 -5.18 -16.05
N ARG A 244 -5.40 -4.44 -17.11
CA ARG A 244 -6.07 -4.99 -18.30
C ARG A 244 -5.23 -6.07 -19.00
N ALA A 245 -3.93 -5.84 -19.13
CA ALA A 245 -2.99 -6.80 -19.69
C ALA A 245 -1.65 -6.70 -18.96
N ALA A 246 -1.00 -7.84 -18.75
CA ALA A 246 0.37 -7.89 -18.28
C ALA A 246 1.31 -7.76 -19.47
N GLY A 247 2.22 -6.77 -19.42
CA GLY A 247 3.40 -6.80 -20.26
C GLY A 247 4.25 -8.05 -19.96
N PRO A 248 5.05 -8.54 -20.91
CA PRO A 248 5.88 -9.73 -20.71
C PRO A 248 6.85 -9.59 -19.52
N ASN A 249 7.22 -8.35 -19.19
CA ASN A 249 8.10 -8.03 -18.08
C ASN A 249 7.37 -7.56 -16.81
N ASP A 250 6.04 -7.52 -16.80
CA ASP A 250 5.28 -7.10 -15.62
C ASP A 250 5.35 -8.16 -14.53
N ALA A 251 5.39 -7.70 -13.28
CA ALA A 251 5.25 -8.56 -12.13
C ALA A 251 4.59 -7.81 -10.99
N VAL A 252 3.72 -8.49 -10.24
CA VAL A 252 2.96 -7.87 -9.14
C VAL A 252 3.91 -7.24 -8.11
N ILE A 253 5.00 -7.93 -7.79
CA ILE A 253 6.09 -7.45 -6.95
C ILE A 253 7.38 -7.47 -7.77
N LYS A 254 8.02 -6.31 -7.90
CA LYS A 254 9.35 -6.18 -8.50
C LYS A 254 10.37 -5.81 -7.42
N LEU A 255 11.43 -6.59 -7.30
CA LEU A 255 12.53 -6.35 -6.37
C LEU A 255 13.85 -6.21 -7.12
N ARG A 256 14.60 -5.18 -6.76
CA ARG A 256 15.92 -4.89 -7.31
C ARG A 256 16.96 -4.78 -6.22
N ASP A 257 18.13 -5.38 -6.43
CA ASP A 257 19.26 -5.38 -5.48
C ASP A 257 18.81 -5.70 -4.04
N ALA A 258 17.88 -6.67 -3.95
CA ALA A 258 17.11 -6.97 -2.77
C ALA A 258 17.73 -8.14 -1.99
N ASP A 259 19.06 -8.10 -1.83
CA ASP A 259 19.79 -9.18 -1.17
C ASP A 259 19.21 -9.48 0.22
N GLY A 260 18.97 -10.75 0.51
CA GLY A 260 18.40 -11.20 1.78
C GLY A 260 16.94 -10.79 2.01
N ALA A 261 16.23 -10.31 0.98
CA ALA A 261 14.82 -9.97 1.11
C ALA A 261 13.94 -11.18 1.44
N VAL A 262 12.83 -10.92 2.12
CA VAL A 262 11.88 -11.94 2.58
C VAL A 262 10.49 -11.57 2.10
N ILE A 263 9.85 -12.46 1.35
CA ILE A 263 8.49 -12.30 0.83
C ILE A 263 7.69 -13.49 1.33
N ARG A 264 6.85 -13.28 2.37
CA ARG A 264 6.19 -14.41 3.02
C ARG A 264 4.75 -14.18 3.45
N ASN A 265 3.96 -15.25 3.46
CA ASN A 265 2.57 -15.23 3.93
C ASN A 265 1.68 -14.17 3.23
N ASN A 266 2.03 -13.78 2.01
CA ASN A 266 1.21 -12.83 1.25
C ASN A 266 0.18 -13.59 0.42
N ARG A 267 -0.98 -12.96 0.20
CA ARG A 267 -1.95 -13.37 -0.81
C ARG A 267 -1.83 -12.42 -2.00
N ILE A 268 -1.40 -12.93 -3.15
CA ILE A 268 -1.11 -12.17 -4.36
C ILE A 268 -2.13 -12.58 -5.43
N ILE A 269 -2.96 -11.63 -5.85
CA ILE A 269 -4.09 -11.87 -6.75
C ILE A 269 -3.95 -10.97 -7.97
N TYR A 270 -3.97 -11.57 -9.16
CA TYR A 270 -4.10 -10.83 -10.41
C TYR A 270 -5.51 -11.04 -10.98
N LYS A 271 -6.19 -9.92 -11.29
CA LYS A 271 -7.55 -9.83 -11.81
C LYS A 271 -7.55 -9.01 -13.11
N GLY A 272 -6.79 -9.45 -14.10
CA GLY A 272 -6.80 -8.87 -15.44
C GLY A 272 -7.66 -9.66 -16.43
N ASP A 273 -7.72 -9.18 -17.68
CA ASP A 273 -8.39 -9.90 -18.78
C ASP A 273 -7.61 -11.17 -19.17
N SER A 274 -6.32 -11.21 -18.80
CA SER A 274 -5.43 -12.37 -18.91
C SER A 274 -4.85 -12.75 -17.55
N ARG A 275 -4.09 -13.85 -17.51
CA ARG A 275 -3.18 -14.12 -16.39
C ARG A 275 -1.98 -13.18 -16.45
N ALA A 276 -1.39 -12.87 -15.30
CA ALA A 276 -0.08 -12.20 -15.27
C ALA A 276 1.03 -13.24 -15.44
N ALA A 277 2.11 -12.84 -16.12
CA ALA A 277 3.26 -13.71 -16.33
C ALA A 277 3.91 -14.11 -14.99
N THR A 278 4.21 -13.14 -14.13
CA THR A 278 5.04 -13.38 -12.93
C THR A 278 4.47 -12.69 -11.68
N ALA A 279 4.50 -13.35 -10.52
CA ALA A 279 4.12 -12.72 -9.25
C ALA A 279 5.25 -11.85 -8.70
N ILE A 280 6.47 -12.41 -8.66
CA ILE A 280 7.66 -11.79 -8.09
C ILE A 280 8.78 -11.79 -9.13
N ASN A 281 9.26 -10.61 -9.53
CA ASN A 281 10.46 -10.49 -10.35
C ASN A 281 11.65 -10.05 -9.50
N LEU A 282 12.74 -10.80 -9.56
CA LEU A 282 13.98 -10.54 -8.85
C LEU A 282 15.08 -10.11 -9.83
N LEU A 283 15.64 -8.91 -9.63
CA LEU A 283 16.71 -8.36 -10.45
C LEU A 283 17.97 -8.16 -9.61
N GLY A 284 19.04 -8.87 -9.95
CA GLY A 284 20.32 -8.76 -9.24
C GLY A 284 20.20 -8.98 -7.74
N SER A 285 19.38 -9.95 -7.31
CA SER A 285 19.02 -10.13 -5.89
C SER A 285 19.40 -11.52 -5.38
N ASN A 286 20.20 -11.59 -4.33
CA ASN A 286 20.76 -12.83 -3.81
C ASN A 286 20.14 -13.22 -2.46
N ASN A 287 20.06 -14.52 -2.19
CA ASN A 287 19.58 -15.08 -0.93
C ASN A 287 18.16 -14.61 -0.58
N VAL A 288 17.31 -14.40 -1.59
CA VAL A 288 15.91 -14.01 -1.39
C VAL A 288 15.11 -15.22 -0.91
N ARG A 289 14.22 -15.03 0.05
CA ARG A 289 13.32 -16.06 0.56
C ARG A 289 11.88 -15.79 0.16
N VAL A 290 11.24 -16.74 -0.50
CA VAL A 290 9.84 -16.68 -0.91
C VAL A 290 9.08 -17.81 -0.22
N GLU A 291 8.29 -17.48 0.81
CA GLU A 291 7.79 -18.48 1.75
C GLU A 291 6.27 -18.39 1.97
N ASN A 292 5.54 -19.49 1.82
CA ASN A 292 4.13 -19.61 2.22
C ASN A 292 3.19 -18.54 1.62
N ASN A 293 3.46 -18.08 0.39
CA ASN A 293 2.56 -17.16 -0.30
C ASN A 293 1.41 -17.93 -0.97
N ILE A 294 0.28 -17.26 -1.19
CA ILE A 294 -0.81 -17.76 -2.02
C ILE A 294 -0.87 -16.87 -3.27
N VAL A 295 -0.83 -17.48 -4.45
CA VAL A 295 -0.77 -16.78 -5.73
C VAL A 295 -1.96 -17.20 -6.59
N GLU A 296 -2.77 -16.24 -7.03
CA GLU A 296 -4.01 -16.45 -7.79
C GLU A 296 -3.96 -15.67 -9.12
N GLY A 297 -4.25 -16.33 -10.25
CA GLY A 297 -4.33 -15.68 -11.57
C GLY A 297 -2.97 -15.37 -12.22
N ILE A 298 -1.90 -16.08 -11.86
CA ILE A 298 -0.52 -15.80 -12.27
C ILE A 298 0.22 -17.07 -12.75
N ASP A 299 1.04 -16.97 -13.80
CA ASP A 299 1.69 -18.11 -14.49
C ASP A 299 3.02 -18.57 -13.87
N GLU A 300 3.76 -17.68 -13.23
CA GLU A 300 5.04 -17.95 -12.59
C GLU A 300 5.09 -17.28 -11.22
N VAL A 301 5.59 -17.98 -10.19
CA VAL A 301 5.74 -17.37 -8.85
C VAL A 301 6.93 -16.41 -8.85
N VAL A 302 8.11 -16.89 -9.25
CA VAL A 302 9.35 -16.11 -9.21
C VAL A 302 10.04 -16.16 -10.57
N ARG A 303 10.30 -14.98 -11.14
CA ARG A 303 11.24 -14.81 -12.24
C ARG A 303 12.57 -14.29 -11.70
N GLN A 304 13.67 -14.86 -12.17
CA GLN A 304 15.03 -14.44 -11.82
C GLN A 304 15.70 -13.81 -13.03
N THR A 305 16.15 -12.55 -12.89
CA THR A 305 16.87 -11.81 -13.92
C THR A 305 18.24 -11.40 -13.40
N GLY A 306 19.29 -11.59 -14.22
CA GLY A 306 20.67 -11.32 -13.84
C GLY A 306 21.22 -12.32 -12.80
N LYS A 307 22.24 -11.92 -12.03
CA LYS A 307 22.79 -12.71 -10.94
C LYS A 307 21.85 -12.66 -9.73
N THR A 308 20.96 -13.65 -9.66
CA THR A 308 19.91 -13.72 -8.66
C THR A 308 19.87 -15.13 -8.05
N SER A 309 19.54 -15.24 -6.76
CA SER A 309 19.29 -16.51 -6.10
C SER A 309 18.10 -16.43 -5.14
N VAL A 310 17.24 -17.44 -5.21
CA VAL A 310 16.00 -17.52 -4.42
C VAL A 310 15.84 -18.91 -3.80
N ARG A 311 15.31 -18.93 -2.58
CA ARG A 311 14.76 -20.13 -1.94
C ARG A 311 13.25 -19.99 -1.86
N GLU A 312 12.54 -20.82 -2.61
CA GLU A 312 11.07 -20.92 -2.56
C GLU A 312 10.63 -22.08 -1.66
N GLN A 313 9.67 -21.84 -0.77
CA GLN A 313 9.13 -22.87 0.12
C GLN A 313 7.65 -22.62 0.45
N GLY A 314 6.78 -23.63 0.28
CA GLY A 314 5.40 -23.59 0.77
C GLY A 314 4.44 -22.64 0.02
N THR A 315 4.90 -21.99 -1.06
CA THR A 315 4.04 -21.14 -1.90
C THR A 315 3.02 -22.00 -2.66
N GLN A 316 1.75 -21.59 -2.62
CA GLN A 316 0.65 -22.26 -3.30
C GLN A 316 0.17 -21.41 -4.48
N ARG A 317 -0.08 -22.07 -5.62
CA ARG A 317 -0.73 -21.46 -6.78
C ARG A 317 -2.17 -21.93 -6.88
N ARG A 318 -3.09 -21.02 -7.18
CA ARG A 318 -4.53 -21.25 -7.31
C ARG A 318 -5.07 -20.63 -8.60
#